data_AF-A0A0G4GF34-F1
#
_entry.id   AF-A0A0G4GF34-F1
#
_cell.length_a   1.000
_cell.length_b   1.000
_cell.length_c   1.000
_cell.angle_alpha   90.00
_cell.angle_beta   90.00
_cell.angle_gamma   90.00
#
_symmetry.space_group_name_H-M   'P 1'
#
loop_
_entity.id
_entity.type
_entity.pdbx_description
1 polymer ?
#
loop_
_entity_poly.entity_id
_entity_poly.type
_entity_poly.pdbx_seq_one_letter_code
_entity_poly.pdbx_strand_id
1 'polypeptide(L)'
;MGCLPTKEAKPKRASNFQEALGILCDKRAEDSEGNVDAEKSKAEADELLGKYKPKEGNEWTQKKERTELRKFAMDMCVRESWDKELVDTVFPDEIEDYQMKDTKIPECDEVFAEAGEPFKTLLKLRAQMDEGHSAMVEGCKFGKECKDIKQACANLKEEAKEMQIVVTTTEEGELDISSPDAEGPVATAMESIKTYASACLKANKELPGLKDKFTVVSDKGKELLPKVKDMAKTHGLEKKDINPAVHAAKKNVHSLANLLEVIDRTSDEAKKAGEDVAESTKTLKT
;
A
#
# COMPACT_ATOMS: atom_id res chain seq x y z
N MET A 1 -0.93 -25.78 -40.84
CA MET A 1 -1.32 -24.46 -40.33
C MET A 1 -0.87 -24.40 -38.89
N GLY A 2 0.13 -23.58 -38.57
CA GLY A 2 0.64 -23.47 -37.21
C GLY A 2 -0.24 -22.53 -36.39
N CYS A 3 -0.79 -23.00 -35.28
CA CYS A 3 -1.36 -22.14 -34.25
C CYS A 3 -0.19 -21.47 -33.53
N LEU A 4 -0.16 -20.13 -33.58
CA LEU A 4 0.74 -19.32 -32.79
C LEU A 4 0.29 -19.35 -31.31
N PRO A 5 1.23 -19.34 -30.35
CA PRO A 5 0.90 -19.16 -28.94
C PRO A 5 0.30 -17.75 -28.76
N THR A 6 -0.88 -17.68 -28.14
CA THR A 6 -1.49 -16.43 -27.70
C THR A 6 -0.55 -15.78 -26.70
N LYS A 7 0.07 -14.67 -27.12
CA LYS A 7 0.83 -13.78 -26.26
C LYS A 7 -0.02 -13.47 -25.02
N GLU A 8 0.54 -13.69 -23.83
CA GLU A 8 0.01 -13.15 -22.59
C GLU A 8 -0.31 -11.68 -22.80
N ALA A 9 -1.60 -11.36 -22.85
CA ALA A 9 -2.06 -9.99 -22.95
C ALA A 9 -1.69 -9.34 -21.62
N LYS A 10 -0.72 -8.41 -21.64
CA LYS A 10 -0.44 -7.57 -20.48
C LYS A 10 -1.77 -7.00 -19.96
N PRO A 11 -2.06 -7.10 -18.67
CA PRO A 11 -3.32 -6.62 -18.11
C PRO A 11 -3.54 -5.16 -18.53
N LYS A 12 -4.75 -4.85 -19.01
CA LYS A 12 -5.10 -3.47 -19.35
C LYS A 12 -5.49 -2.73 -18.08
N ARG A 13 -5.03 -1.48 -17.96
CA ARG A 13 -5.49 -0.58 -16.89
C ARG A 13 -7.01 -0.46 -16.97
N ALA A 14 -7.69 -0.80 -15.88
CA ALA A 14 -9.14 -0.70 -15.82
C ALA A 14 -9.58 0.78 -15.85
N SER A 15 -10.55 1.07 -16.71
CA SER A 15 -11.10 2.42 -16.88
C SER A 15 -12.09 2.80 -15.78
N ASN A 16 -12.68 1.82 -15.10
CA ASN A 16 -13.65 2.02 -14.04
C ASN A 16 -13.64 0.85 -13.02
N PHE A 17 -14.35 1.04 -11.90
CA PHE A 17 -14.44 0.08 -10.80
C PHE A 17 -14.93 -1.30 -11.22
N GLN A 18 -15.96 -1.36 -12.06
CA GLN A 18 -16.61 -2.60 -12.46
C GLN A 18 -15.70 -3.42 -13.37
N GLU A 19 -14.97 -2.75 -14.26
CA GLU A 19 -13.97 -3.38 -15.12
C GLU A 19 -12.79 -3.92 -14.29
N ALA A 20 -12.33 -3.15 -13.29
CA ALA A 20 -11.24 -3.55 -12.42
C ALA A 20 -11.61 -4.78 -11.58
N LEU A 21 -12.82 -4.79 -11.04
CA LEU A 21 -13.37 -5.92 -10.28
C LEU A 21 -13.54 -7.17 -11.16
N GLY A 22 -14.05 -6.98 -12.39
CA GLY A 22 -14.19 -8.07 -13.36
C GLY A 22 -12.84 -8.74 -13.65
N ILE A 23 -11.78 -7.97 -13.85
CA ILE A 23 -10.43 -8.51 -14.09
C ILE A 23 -9.94 -9.37 -12.92
N LEU A 24 -10.18 -8.96 -11.67
CA LEU A 24 -9.80 -9.77 -10.50
C LEU A 24 -10.64 -11.04 -10.38
N CYS A 25 -11.96 -10.94 -10.54
CA CYS A 25 -12.86 -12.09 -10.43
C CYS A 25 -12.61 -13.10 -11.55
N ASP A 26 -12.30 -12.62 -12.77
CA ASP A 26 -11.88 -13.44 -13.88
C ASP A 26 -10.59 -14.18 -13.54
N LYS A 27 -9.60 -13.49 -12.94
CA LYS A 27 -8.34 -14.13 -12.54
C LYS A 27 -8.54 -15.22 -11.49
N ARG A 28 -9.48 -15.03 -10.56
CA ARG A 28 -9.81 -16.00 -9.51
C ARG A 28 -10.65 -17.19 -9.98
N ALA A 29 -11.39 -16.96 -11.06
CA ALA A 29 -12.18 -17.96 -11.74
C ALA A 29 -11.42 -18.66 -12.87
N GLU A 30 -10.18 -18.23 -13.14
CA GLU A 30 -9.26 -18.85 -14.10
C GLU A 30 -8.76 -20.20 -13.58
N ASP A 31 -8.88 -21.25 -14.39
CA ASP A 31 -8.27 -22.54 -14.12
C ASP A 31 -6.78 -22.57 -14.51
N SER A 32 -6.11 -23.69 -14.24
CA SER A 32 -4.69 -23.88 -14.59
C SER A 32 -4.41 -23.87 -16.11
N GLU A 33 -5.44 -23.93 -16.95
CA GLU A 33 -5.35 -23.90 -18.41
C GLU A 33 -5.67 -22.49 -18.96
N GLY A 34 -5.98 -21.52 -18.11
CA GLY A 34 -6.32 -20.15 -18.49
C GLY A 34 -7.78 -19.95 -18.88
N ASN A 35 -8.66 -20.92 -18.61
CA ASN A 35 -10.09 -20.77 -18.87
C ASN A 35 -10.78 -20.14 -17.67
N VAL A 36 -11.54 -19.07 -17.92
CA VAL A 36 -12.29 -18.36 -16.89
C VAL A 36 -13.68 -18.97 -16.73
N ASP A 37 -14.02 -19.40 -15.52
CA ASP A 37 -15.40 -19.71 -15.15
C ASP A 37 -16.21 -18.42 -15.01
N ALA A 38 -16.91 -18.06 -16.09
CA ALA A 38 -17.68 -16.83 -16.17
C ALA A 38 -18.82 -16.74 -15.15
N GLU A 39 -19.39 -17.88 -14.70
CA GLU A 39 -20.45 -17.86 -13.69
C GLU A 39 -19.87 -17.62 -12.30
N LYS A 40 -18.76 -18.27 -11.97
CA LYS A 40 -18.03 -18.04 -10.72
C LYS A 40 -17.49 -16.60 -10.63
N SER A 41 -16.86 -16.11 -11.70
CA SER A 41 -16.37 -14.73 -11.78
C SER A 41 -17.50 -13.71 -11.54
N LYS A 42 -18.62 -13.90 -12.24
CA LYS A 42 -19.77 -13.00 -12.11
C LYS A 42 -20.39 -13.04 -10.71
N ALA A 43 -20.55 -14.22 -10.12
CA ALA A 43 -21.12 -14.36 -8.78
C ALA A 43 -20.24 -13.64 -7.73
N GLU A 44 -18.92 -13.77 -7.86
CA GLU A 44 -17.97 -13.11 -6.97
C GLU A 44 -17.95 -11.58 -7.17
N ALA A 45 -18.00 -11.13 -8.43
CA ALA A 45 -18.11 -9.71 -8.74
C ALA A 45 -19.39 -9.09 -8.14
N ASP A 46 -20.52 -9.78 -8.25
CA ASP A 46 -21.80 -9.35 -7.68
C ASP A 46 -21.77 -9.32 -6.14
N GLU A 47 -21.12 -10.28 -5.50
CA GLU A 47 -20.91 -10.30 -4.04
C GLU A 47 -20.07 -9.11 -3.57
N LEU A 48 -18.93 -8.87 -4.22
CA LEU A 48 -18.03 -7.76 -3.90
C LEU A 48 -18.69 -6.40 -4.18
N LEU A 49 -19.42 -6.26 -5.29
CA LEU A 49 -20.26 -5.09 -5.58
C LEU A 49 -21.30 -4.86 -4.47
N GLY A 50 -21.90 -5.92 -3.94
CA GLY A 50 -22.84 -5.84 -2.81
C GLY A 50 -22.17 -5.40 -1.50
N LYS A 51 -20.96 -5.90 -1.21
CA LYS A 51 -20.19 -5.56 -0.01
C LYS A 51 -19.69 -4.12 0.00
N TYR A 52 -19.32 -3.60 -1.17
CA TYR A 52 -18.82 -2.23 -1.34
C TYR A 52 -19.92 -1.23 -1.71
N LYS A 53 -21.20 -1.63 -1.73
CA LYS A 53 -22.30 -0.66 -1.87
C LYS A 53 -22.34 0.29 -0.66
N PRO A 54 -22.47 1.61 -0.88
CA PRO A 54 -22.69 2.54 0.22
C PRO A 54 -23.91 2.15 1.05
N LYS A 55 -23.74 2.10 2.37
CA LYS A 55 -24.87 2.18 3.29
C LYS A 55 -25.47 3.58 3.20
N GLU A 56 -26.80 3.70 3.20
CA GLU A 56 -27.49 5.00 3.10
C GLU A 56 -26.91 6.00 4.10
N GLY A 57 -26.51 7.18 3.60
CA GLY A 57 -26.01 8.31 4.41
C GLY A 57 -24.49 8.51 4.45
N ASN A 58 -23.67 7.62 3.88
CA ASN A 58 -22.22 7.83 3.74
C ASN A 58 -21.84 8.32 2.34
N GLU A 59 -21.00 9.37 2.28
CA GLU A 59 -20.41 9.85 1.03
C GLU A 59 -19.36 8.84 0.53
N TRP A 60 -19.79 7.98 -0.40
CA TRP A 60 -18.98 6.91 -0.95
C TRP A 60 -18.39 7.36 -2.28
N THR A 61 -17.08 7.54 -2.32
CA THR A 61 -16.36 8.12 -3.45
C THR A 61 -15.65 7.02 -4.24
N GLN A 62 -15.49 7.22 -5.55
CA GLN A 62 -14.70 6.31 -6.43
C GLN A 62 -13.27 6.08 -5.91
N LYS A 63 -12.73 7.04 -5.16
CA LYS A 63 -11.45 6.95 -4.44
C LYS A 63 -11.48 5.87 -3.37
N LYS A 64 -12.45 5.95 -2.44
CA LYS A 64 -12.64 4.95 -1.38
C LYS A 64 -12.87 3.53 -1.94
N GLU A 65 -13.65 3.43 -3.02
CA GLU A 65 -13.87 2.18 -3.74
C GLU A 65 -12.59 1.55 -4.28
N ARG A 66 -11.74 2.34 -4.94
CA ARG A 66 -10.45 1.88 -5.48
C ARG A 66 -9.48 1.47 -4.38
N THR A 67 -9.41 2.22 -3.28
CA THR A 67 -8.57 1.88 -2.13
C THR A 67 -8.96 0.53 -1.53
N GLU A 68 -10.24 0.30 -1.26
CA GLU A 68 -10.70 -0.94 -0.63
C GLU A 68 -10.56 -2.16 -1.56
N LEU A 69 -10.76 -1.99 -2.87
CA LEU A 69 -10.48 -3.04 -3.85
C LEU A 69 -8.99 -3.33 -4.00
N ARG A 70 -8.12 -2.32 -3.97
CA ARG A 70 -6.67 -2.55 -3.98
C ARG A 70 -6.23 -3.35 -2.76
N LYS A 71 -6.74 -3.05 -1.56
CA LYS A 71 -6.49 -3.85 -0.35
C LYS A 71 -6.93 -5.30 -0.54
N PHE A 72 -8.15 -5.52 -1.03
CA PHE A 72 -8.65 -6.85 -1.34
C PHE A 72 -7.74 -7.59 -2.35
N ALA A 73 -7.33 -6.90 -3.43
CA ALA A 73 -6.47 -7.48 -4.46
C ALA A 73 -5.07 -7.82 -3.92
N MET A 74 -4.50 -6.96 -3.06
CA MET A 74 -3.24 -7.21 -2.37
C MET A 74 -3.35 -8.41 -1.40
N ASP A 75 -4.46 -8.54 -0.67
CA ASP A 75 -4.72 -9.72 0.15
C ASP A 75 -4.79 -11.00 -0.71
N MET A 76 -5.34 -10.93 -1.93
CA MET A 76 -5.35 -12.06 -2.88
C MET A 76 -3.96 -12.36 -3.44
N CYS A 77 -3.11 -11.35 -3.70
CA CYS A 77 -1.70 -11.59 -4.03
C CYS A 77 -1.00 -12.46 -3.00
N VAL A 78 -1.23 -12.20 -1.71
CA VAL A 78 -0.57 -12.96 -0.65
C VAL A 78 -1.21 -14.34 -0.47
N ARG A 79 -2.54 -14.43 -0.47
CA ARG A 79 -3.26 -15.68 -0.19
C ARG A 79 -3.28 -16.68 -1.36
N GLU A 80 -3.33 -16.17 -2.58
CA GLU A 80 -3.53 -16.95 -3.80
C GLU A 80 -2.34 -16.83 -4.76
N SER A 81 -1.23 -16.22 -4.31
CA SER A 81 0.02 -16.04 -5.09
C SER A 81 -0.19 -15.31 -6.42
N TRP A 82 -1.10 -14.33 -6.47
CA TRP A 82 -1.24 -13.49 -7.66
C TRP A 82 -0.02 -12.61 -7.86
N ASP A 83 0.29 -12.33 -9.13
CA ASP A 83 1.32 -11.37 -9.50
C ASP A 83 0.94 -9.96 -9.03
N LYS A 84 1.82 -9.33 -8.24
CA LYS A 84 1.66 -7.96 -7.76
C LYS A 84 1.58 -6.96 -8.91
N GLU A 85 2.24 -7.25 -10.05
CA GLU A 85 2.15 -6.42 -11.26
C GLU A 85 0.72 -6.34 -11.81
N LEU A 86 -0.10 -7.39 -11.63
CA LEU A 86 -1.52 -7.37 -12.03
C LEU A 86 -2.29 -6.35 -11.20
N VAL A 87 -2.09 -6.35 -9.88
CA VAL A 87 -2.78 -5.43 -8.96
C VAL A 87 -2.33 -3.99 -9.19
N ASP A 88 -1.03 -3.77 -9.39
CA ASP A 88 -0.49 -2.45 -9.72
C ASP A 88 -0.98 -1.93 -11.07
N THR A 89 -1.22 -2.81 -12.03
CA THR A 89 -1.76 -2.43 -13.35
C THR A 89 -3.26 -2.12 -13.31
N VAL A 90 -4.04 -2.93 -12.59
CA VAL A 90 -5.51 -2.84 -12.55
C VAL A 90 -5.97 -1.80 -11.53
N PHE A 91 -5.32 -1.73 -10.38
CA PHE A 91 -5.54 -0.78 -9.30
C PHE A 91 -4.23 -0.08 -8.96
N PRO A 92 -3.70 0.80 -9.82
CA PRO A 92 -2.50 1.56 -9.49
C PRO A 92 -2.70 2.27 -8.15
N ASP A 93 -1.65 2.29 -7.32
CA ASP A 93 -1.70 2.94 -6.01
C ASP A 93 -2.20 4.38 -6.20
N GLU A 94 -3.09 4.86 -5.32
CA GLU A 94 -3.53 6.27 -5.34
C GLU A 94 -2.35 7.22 -5.20
N ILE A 95 -1.22 6.71 -4.71
CA ILE A 95 0.03 7.41 -4.65
C ILE A 95 0.60 7.74 -6.05
N GLU A 96 0.39 6.91 -7.08
CA GLU A 96 0.85 7.20 -8.45
C GLU A 96 0.19 8.45 -9.04
N ASP A 97 -1.04 8.78 -8.65
CA ASP A 97 -1.72 10.01 -9.05
C ASP A 97 -1.07 11.28 -8.47
N TYR A 98 -0.20 11.12 -7.47
CA TYR A 98 0.62 12.18 -6.89
C TYR A 98 2.01 12.30 -7.52
N GLN A 99 2.31 11.59 -8.61
CA GLN A 99 3.54 11.87 -9.37
C GLN A 99 3.55 13.33 -9.83
N MET A 100 4.69 13.99 -9.62
CA MET A 100 4.90 15.37 -10.01
C MET A 100 4.89 15.48 -11.54
N LYS A 101 4.08 16.39 -12.07
CA LYS A 101 3.99 16.68 -13.50
C LYS A 101 5.03 17.70 -13.92
N ASP A 102 5.58 17.50 -15.12
CA ASP A 102 6.43 18.48 -15.79
C ASP A 102 5.63 19.76 -16.08
N THR A 103 6.12 20.87 -15.56
CA THR A 103 5.56 22.21 -15.75
C THR A 103 6.17 22.93 -16.94
N LYS A 104 7.28 22.42 -17.50
CA LYS A 104 8.15 23.02 -18.51
C LYS A 104 8.78 24.34 -18.04
N ILE A 105 8.89 24.53 -16.72
CA ILE A 105 9.45 25.72 -16.10
C ILE A 105 10.56 25.22 -15.16
N PRO A 106 11.84 25.40 -15.52
CA PRO A 106 12.96 24.78 -14.81
C PRO A 106 12.92 24.95 -13.29
N GLU A 107 12.62 26.15 -12.79
CA GLU A 107 12.59 26.43 -11.35
C GLU A 107 11.44 25.71 -10.63
N CYS A 108 10.31 25.50 -11.32
CA CYS A 108 9.21 24.72 -10.76
C CYS A 108 9.56 23.24 -10.76
N ASP A 109 10.11 22.74 -11.87
CA ASP A 109 10.44 21.33 -12.03
C ASP A 109 11.58 20.90 -11.09
N GLU A 110 12.56 21.78 -10.84
CA GLU A 110 13.60 21.57 -9.82
C GLU A 110 13.00 21.39 -8.42
N VAL A 111 12.07 22.28 -8.01
CA VAL A 111 11.42 22.18 -6.71
C VAL A 111 10.58 20.89 -6.60
N PHE A 112 9.80 20.57 -7.63
CA PHE A 112 8.96 19.36 -7.59
C PHE A 112 9.77 18.07 -7.69
N ALA A 113 10.94 18.08 -8.35
CA ALA A 113 11.84 16.93 -8.40
C ALA A 113 12.37 16.53 -7.01
N GLU A 114 12.50 17.48 -6.07
CA GLU A 114 12.89 17.19 -4.68
C GLU A 114 11.92 16.23 -3.97
N ALA A 115 10.66 16.13 -4.42
CA ALA A 115 9.68 15.20 -3.87
C ALA A 115 9.89 13.73 -4.32
N GLY A 116 10.70 13.49 -5.36
CA GLY A 116 10.82 12.17 -5.99
C GLY A 116 11.38 11.08 -5.07
N GLU A 117 12.51 11.33 -4.40
CA GLU A 117 13.08 10.35 -3.46
C GLU A 117 12.22 10.17 -2.20
N PRO A 118 11.74 11.24 -1.53
CA PRO A 118 10.79 11.11 -0.43
C PRO A 118 9.56 10.27 -0.78
N PHE A 119 9.02 10.45 -1.98
CA PHE A 119 7.88 9.68 -2.46
C PHE A 119 8.17 8.18 -2.58
N LYS A 120 9.33 7.81 -3.11
CA LYS A 120 9.75 6.40 -3.18
C LYS A 120 9.93 5.81 -1.78
N THR A 121 10.48 6.58 -0.84
CA THR A 121 10.61 6.13 0.56
C THR A 121 9.24 5.87 1.18
N LEU A 122 8.26 6.76 0.99
CA LEU A 122 6.89 6.57 1.48
C LEU A 122 6.28 5.25 0.97
N LEU A 123 6.39 5.02 -0.35
CA LEU A 123 5.91 3.80 -0.99
C LEU A 123 6.56 2.55 -0.40
N LYS A 124 7.88 2.58 -0.20
CA LYS A 124 8.61 1.44 0.37
C LYS A 124 8.17 1.15 1.80
N LEU A 125 8.00 2.17 2.64
CA LEU A 125 7.58 1.99 4.03
C LEU A 125 6.18 1.38 4.13
N ARG A 126 5.23 1.88 3.32
CA ARG A 126 3.87 1.32 3.25
C ARG A 126 3.88 -0.12 2.77
N ALA A 127 4.58 -0.40 1.67
CA ALA A 127 4.68 -1.77 1.14
C ALA A 127 5.27 -2.74 2.17
N GLN A 128 6.31 -2.33 2.91
CA GLN A 128 6.90 -3.15 3.97
C GLN A 128 5.92 -3.43 5.12
N MET A 129 5.10 -2.44 5.51
CA MET A 129 4.06 -2.63 6.52
C MET A 129 2.96 -3.59 6.04
N ASP A 130 2.48 -3.40 4.82
CA ASP A 130 1.42 -4.23 4.23
C ASP A 130 1.91 -5.67 4.05
N GLU A 131 3.08 -5.87 3.45
CA GLU A 131 3.69 -7.19 3.26
C GLU A 131 3.98 -7.88 4.59
N GLY A 132 4.49 -7.13 5.59
CA GLY A 132 4.71 -7.65 6.93
C GLY A 132 3.41 -8.07 7.62
N HIS A 133 2.34 -7.28 7.49
CA HIS A 133 1.03 -7.61 8.06
C HIS A 133 0.46 -8.88 7.44
N SER A 134 0.47 -8.99 6.11
CA SER A 134 -0.02 -10.19 5.43
C SER A 134 0.80 -11.43 5.76
N ALA A 135 2.13 -11.32 5.82
CA ALA A 135 3.01 -12.42 6.22
C ALA A 135 2.74 -12.89 7.67
N MET A 136 2.44 -11.94 8.58
CA MET A 136 2.02 -12.24 9.95
C MET A 136 0.67 -12.94 9.99
N VAL A 137 -0.33 -12.46 9.24
CA VAL A 137 -1.66 -13.08 9.17
C VAL A 137 -1.57 -14.53 8.70
N GLU A 138 -0.84 -14.78 7.61
CA GLU A 138 -0.71 -16.14 7.06
C GLU A 138 0.15 -17.04 7.95
N GLY A 139 1.28 -16.53 8.45
CA GLY A 139 2.19 -17.28 9.32
C GLY A 139 1.56 -17.68 10.66
N CYS A 140 0.66 -16.86 11.21
CA CYS A 140 0.06 -17.07 12.53
C CYS A 140 -1.36 -17.64 12.49
N LYS A 141 -1.80 -18.14 11.33
CA LYS A 141 -3.17 -18.63 11.14
C LYS A 141 -3.43 -19.94 11.88
N PHE A 142 -2.52 -20.92 11.78
CA PHE A 142 -2.66 -22.26 12.39
C PHE A 142 -4.06 -22.90 12.22
N GLY A 143 -4.66 -22.74 11.03
CA GLY A 143 -6.01 -23.24 10.74
C GLY A 143 -7.17 -22.47 11.40
N LYS A 144 -6.87 -21.35 12.06
CA LYS A 144 -7.82 -20.45 12.75
C LYS A 144 -7.99 -19.13 12.01
N GLU A 145 -8.81 -18.24 12.56
CA GLU A 145 -8.86 -16.86 12.12
C GLU A 145 -7.63 -16.10 12.62
N CYS A 146 -7.02 -15.29 11.75
CA CYS A 146 -5.96 -14.36 12.11
C CYS A 146 -6.11 -13.11 11.24
N LYS A 147 -6.31 -11.95 11.85
CA LYS A 147 -6.54 -10.67 11.16
C LYS A 147 -5.62 -9.57 11.67
N ASP A 148 -5.18 -9.69 12.91
CA ASP A 148 -4.38 -8.69 13.59
C ASP A 148 -3.33 -9.35 14.48
N ILE A 149 -2.45 -8.52 15.03
CA ILE A 149 -1.35 -8.96 15.88
C ILE A 149 -1.82 -9.57 17.21
N LYS A 150 -3.00 -9.18 17.71
CA LYS A 150 -3.57 -9.73 18.95
C LYS A 150 -3.94 -11.20 18.74
N GLN A 151 -4.63 -11.49 17.64
CA GLN A 151 -4.97 -12.84 17.24
C GLN A 151 -3.72 -13.65 16.86
N ALA A 152 -2.76 -13.04 16.15
CA ALA A 152 -1.51 -13.70 15.80
C ALA A 152 -0.74 -14.18 17.04
N CYS A 153 -0.60 -13.32 18.05
CA CYS A 153 0.05 -13.67 19.31
C CYS A 153 -0.76 -14.72 20.10
N ALA A 154 -2.09 -14.63 20.13
CA ALA A 154 -2.93 -15.61 20.80
C ALA A 154 -2.81 -17.01 20.16
N ASN A 155 -2.86 -17.09 18.83
CA ASN A 155 -2.72 -18.33 18.08
C ASN A 155 -1.33 -18.94 18.29
N LEU A 156 -0.27 -18.12 18.20
CA LEU A 156 1.10 -18.57 18.47
C LEU A 156 1.25 -19.12 19.89
N LYS A 157 0.70 -18.42 20.89
CA LYS A 157 0.77 -18.86 22.29
C LYS A 157 0.08 -20.21 22.51
N GLU A 158 -1.05 -20.45 21.86
CA GLU A 158 -1.78 -21.71 21.99
C GLU A 158 -1.03 -22.86 21.31
N GLU A 159 -0.48 -22.62 20.12
CA GLU A 159 0.27 -23.62 19.37
C GLU A 159 1.60 -23.98 20.07
N ALA A 160 2.29 -22.97 20.60
CA ALA A 160 3.58 -23.10 21.28
C ALA A 160 3.44 -23.20 22.81
N LYS A 161 2.31 -23.70 23.33
CA LYS A 161 2.00 -23.71 24.77
C LYS A 161 3.00 -24.47 25.65
N GLU A 162 3.68 -25.47 25.08
CA GLU A 162 4.70 -26.29 25.76
C GLU A 162 6.12 -25.77 25.50
N MET A 163 6.28 -24.70 24.71
CA MET A 163 7.58 -24.11 24.36
C MET A 163 7.91 -22.92 25.25
N GLN A 164 9.20 -22.74 25.53
CA GLN A 164 9.70 -21.53 26.18
C GLN A 164 9.90 -20.43 25.15
N ILE A 165 8.98 -19.46 25.11
CA ILE A 165 9.11 -18.30 24.22
C ILE A 165 9.77 -17.16 24.98
N VAL A 166 10.91 -16.72 24.45
CA VAL A 166 11.61 -15.53 24.89
C VAL A 166 11.23 -14.37 23.98
N VAL A 167 10.77 -13.28 24.59
CA VAL A 167 10.50 -12.02 23.90
C VAL A 167 11.43 -10.97 24.49
N THR A 168 12.24 -10.35 23.64
CA THR A 168 13.12 -9.25 24.01
C THR A 168 12.99 -8.09 23.02
N THR A 169 13.52 -6.95 23.42
CA THR A 169 13.61 -5.76 22.56
C THR A 169 15.05 -5.31 22.57
N THR A 170 15.64 -5.11 21.38
CA THR A 170 17.02 -4.62 21.24
C THR A 170 17.13 -3.17 21.70
N GLU A 171 18.34 -2.67 21.89
CA GLU A 171 18.59 -1.24 22.18
C GLU A 171 18.03 -0.31 21.08
N GLU A 172 17.95 -0.83 19.86
CA GLU A 172 17.39 -0.12 18.70
C GLU A 172 15.86 -0.18 18.65
N GLY A 173 15.21 -0.86 19.60
CA GLY A 173 13.76 -1.01 19.67
C GLY A 173 13.21 -2.15 18.83
N GLU A 174 14.06 -2.98 18.21
CA GLU A 174 13.62 -4.11 17.40
C GLU A 174 13.12 -5.25 18.30
N LEU A 175 12.00 -5.85 17.90
CA LEU A 175 11.43 -6.98 18.60
C LEU A 175 12.15 -8.27 18.20
N ASP A 176 12.61 -9.02 19.20
CA ASP A 176 13.08 -10.39 19.00
C ASP A 176 12.17 -11.37 19.73
N ILE A 177 11.74 -12.39 19.00
CA ILE A 177 10.95 -13.51 19.50
C ILE A 177 11.71 -14.78 19.13
N SER A 178 12.07 -15.56 20.14
CA SER A 178 12.83 -16.79 19.95
C SER A 178 12.37 -17.88 20.91
N SER A 179 12.60 -19.13 20.50
CA SER A 179 12.46 -20.32 21.35
C SER A 179 13.51 -21.33 20.90
N PRO A 180 14.24 -21.98 21.82
CA PRO A 180 15.25 -22.98 21.48
C PRO A 180 14.66 -24.21 20.77
N ASP A 181 13.38 -24.49 20.99
CA ASP A 181 12.67 -25.66 20.47
C ASP A 181 11.73 -25.32 19.30
N ALA A 182 11.75 -24.07 18.81
CA ALA A 182 10.87 -23.65 17.71
C ALA A 182 11.35 -24.20 16.37
N GLU A 183 10.51 -25.01 15.74
CA GLU A 183 10.71 -25.52 14.39
C GLU A 183 9.44 -25.33 13.54
N GLY A 184 9.62 -25.38 12.22
CA GLY A 184 8.52 -25.42 11.27
C GLY A 184 7.52 -24.26 11.43
N PRO A 185 6.20 -24.53 11.51
CA PRO A 185 5.17 -23.49 11.56
C PRO A 185 5.32 -22.48 12.70
N VAL A 186 5.81 -22.89 13.87
CA VAL A 186 5.99 -22.00 15.03
C VAL A 186 7.13 -21.01 14.78
N ALA A 187 8.26 -21.49 14.25
CA ALA A 187 9.38 -20.62 13.89
C ALA A 187 8.99 -19.60 12.81
N THR A 188 8.22 -20.03 11.80
CA THR A 188 7.68 -19.14 10.77
C THR A 188 6.78 -18.06 11.37
N ALA A 189 5.87 -18.42 12.27
CA ALA A 189 5.00 -17.45 12.93
C ALA A 189 5.77 -16.41 13.75
N MET A 190 6.80 -16.84 14.50
CA MET A 190 7.69 -15.92 15.24
C MET A 190 8.39 -14.94 14.29
N GLU A 191 8.94 -15.43 13.17
CA GLU A 191 9.62 -14.57 12.20
C GLU A 191 8.66 -13.62 11.48
N SER A 192 7.44 -14.05 11.17
CA SER A 192 6.44 -13.17 10.57
C SER A 192 6.00 -12.05 11.52
N ILE A 193 5.83 -12.33 12.82
CA ILE A 193 5.56 -11.29 13.82
C ILE A 193 6.72 -10.31 13.92
N LYS A 194 7.97 -10.80 13.97
CA LYS A 194 9.16 -9.94 13.97
C LYS A 194 9.23 -9.06 12.72
N THR A 195 8.97 -9.63 11.54
CA THR A 195 8.96 -8.91 10.26
C THR A 195 7.97 -7.76 10.28
N TYR A 196 6.73 -8.02 10.73
CA TYR A 196 5.71 -6.99 10.86
C TYR A 196 6.10 -5.91 11.88
N ALA A 197 6.61 -6.31 13.04
CA ALA A 197 7.07 -5.41 14.09
C ALA A 197 8.20 -4.48 13.58
N SER A 198 9.18 -5.02 12.88
CA SER A 198 10.29 -4.27 12.30
C SER A 198 9.83 -3.30 11.21
N ALA A 199 8.87 -3.69 10.37
CA ALA A 199 8.27 -2.80 9.39
C ALA A 199 7.57 -1.60 10.05
N CYS A 200 6.79 -1.84 11.10
CA CYS A 200 6.11 -0.78 11.86
C CYS A 200 7.10 0.14 12.57
N LEU A 201 8.13 -0.42 13.21
CA LEU A 201 9.20 0.35 13.85
C LEU A 201 9.92 1.26 12.86
N LYS A 202 10.28 0.71 11.70
CA LYS A 202 10.95 1.46 10.64
C LYS A 202 10.08 2.61 10.12
N ALA A 203 8.80 2.35 9.87
CA ALA A 203 7.85 3.39 9.49
C ALA A 203 7.76 4.49 10.56
N ASN A 204 7.66 4.12 11.84
CA ASN A 204 7.63 5.09 12.96
C ASN A 204 8.91 5.95 13.05
N LYS A 205 10.07 5.41 12.68
CA LYS A 205 11.34 6.16 12.67
C LYS A 205 11.48 7.07 11.45
N GLU A 206 11.08 6.60 10.26
CA GLU A 206 11.38 7.30 9.00
C GLU A 206 10.31 8.31 8.57
N LEU A 207 9.02 8.05 8.88
CA LEU A 207 7.91 8.91 8.43
C LEU A 207 7.97 10.35 8.97
N PRO A 208 8.39 10.64 10.21
CA PRO A 208 8.52 12.03 10.68
C PRO A 208 9.50 12.85 9.83
N GLY A 209 10.69 12.32 9.56
CA GLY A 209 11.67 12.98 8.70
C GLY A 209 11.20 13.08 7.24
N LEU A 210 10.34 12.17 6.81
CA LEU A 210 9.71 12.22 5.50
C LEU A 210 8.68 13.35 5.40
N LYS A 211 7.87 13.52 6.44
CA LYS A 211 6.89 14.60 6.56
C LYS A 211 7.58 15.97 6.47
N ASP A 212 8.70 16.15 7.15
CA ASP A 212 9.46 17.39 7.13
C ASP A 212 9.94 17.72 5.70
N LYS A 213 10.49 16.73 4.99
CA LYS A 213 10.93 16.89 3.58
C LYS A 213 9.76 17.29 2.68
N PHE A 214 8.62 16.61 2.78
CA PHE A 214 7.44 16.96 1.99
C PHE A 214 6.85 18.32 2.34
N THR A 215 6.92 18.73 3.61
CA THR A 215 6.47 20.05 4.06
C THR A 215 7.31 21.15 3.43
N VAL A 216 8.64 21.00 3.45
CA VAL A 216 9.57 21.95 2.81
C VAL A 216 9.27 22.09 1.31
N VAL A 217 9.09 20.97 0.60
CA VAL A 217 8.79 21.00 -0.84
C VAL A 217 7.41 21.60 -1.11
N SER A 218 6.41 21.27 -0.28
CA SER A 218 5.05 21.82 -0.35
C SER A 218 5.05 23.34 -0.19
N ASP A 219 5.81 23.86 0.78
CA ASP A 219 5.89 25.29 1.05
C ASP A 219 6.62 26.05 -0.06
N LYS A 220 7.75 25.52 -0.56
CA LYS A 220 8.40 26.04 -1.78
C LYS A 220 7.42 26.08 -2.97
N GLY A 221 6.66 25.01 -3.17
CA GLY A 221 5.65 24.93 -4.23
C GLY A 221 4.54 25.99 -4.10
N LYS A 222 4.05 26.23 -2.88
CA LYS A 222 3.07 27.30 -2.58
C LYS A 222 3.64 28.69 -2.82
N GLU A 223 4.92 28.92 -2.51
CA GLU A 223 5.59 30.20 -2.77
C GLU A 223 5.80 30.48 -4.27
N LEU A 224 6.02 29.43 -5.07
CA LEU A 224 6.18 29.54 -6.52
C LEU A 224 4.84 29.81 -7.24
N LEU A 225 3.74 29.27 -6.73
CA LEU A 225 2.41 29.29 -7.35
C LEU A 225 1.94 30.66 -7.88
N PRO A 226 2.07 31.77 -7.12
CA PRO A 226 1.71 33.10 -7.60
C PRO A 226 2.56 33.60 -8.76
N LYS A 227 3.79 33.09 -8.92
CA LYS A 227 4.79 33.53 -9.90
C LYS A 227 4.80 32.68 -11.17
N VAL A 228 4.22 31.48 -11.17
CA VAL A 228 4.30 30.49 -12.28
C VAL A 228 3.93 31.07 -13.63
N LYS A 229 2.87 31.89 -13.69
CA LYS A 229 2.42 32.50 -14.95
C LYS A 229 3.46 33.44 -15.55
N ASP A 230 4.19 34.18 -14.72
CA ASP A 230 5.21 35.13 -15.18
C ASP A 230 6.53 34.43 -15.45
N MET A 231 6.87 33.40 -14.67
CA MET A 231 8.00 32.50 -14.98
C MET A 231 7.80 31.82 -16.34
N ALA A 232 6.61 31.28 -16.62
CA ALA A 232 6.27 30.68 -17.91
C ALA A 232 6.51 31.62 -19.10
N LYS A 233 6.12 32.90 -18.98
CA LYS A 233 6.36 33.91 -20.02
C LYS A 233 7.85 34.23 -20.16
N THR A 234 8.56 34.34 -19.05
CA THR A 234 9.99 34.69 -19.00
C THR A 234 10.83 33.60 -19.67
N HIS A 235 10.44 32.34 -19.49
CA HIS A 235 11.03 31.18 -20.15
C HIS A 235 10.55 30.95 -21.60
N GLY A 236 9.75 31.88 -22.14
CA GLY A 236 9.34 31.83 -23.54
C GLY A 236 8.35 30.72 -23.89
N LEU A 237 7.58 30.20 -22.93
CA LEU A 237 6.52 29.25 -23.24
C LEU A 237 5.49 29.90 -24.17
N GLU A 238 5.02 29.14 -25.15
CA GLU A 238 3.96 29.60 -26.04
C GLU A 238 2.69 29.94 -25.25
N LYS A 239 1.90 30.91 -25.75
CA LYS A 239 0.64 31.32 -25.08
C LYS A 239 -0.30 30.15 -24.78
N LYS A 240 -0.31 29.13 -25.63
CA LYS A 240 -1.14 27.92 -25.46
C LYS A 240 -0.67 27.03 -24.30
N ASP A 241 0.62 27.09 -23.94
CA ASP A 241 1.28 26.22 -22.95
C ASP A 241 1.40 26.87 -21.56
N ILE A 242 1.27 28.19 -21.46
CA ILE A 242 1.31 28.91 -20.17
C ILE A 242 0.22 28.42 -19.19
N ASN A 243 -1.03 28.29 -19.65
CA ASN A 243 -2.13 27.83 -18.79
C ASN A 243 -1.97 26.36 -18.37
N PRO A 244 -1.60 25.42 -19.28
CA PRO A 244 -1.17 24.08 -18.91
C PRO A 244 -0.06 24.02 -17.85
N ALA A 245 1.00 24.84 -17.97
CA ALA A 245 2.09 24.89 -17.00
C ALA A 245 1.61 25.34 -15.61
N VAL A 246 0.78 26.40 -15.56
CA VAL A 246 0.15 26.87 -14.31
C VAL A 246 -0.74 25.79 -13.70
N HIS A 247 -1.49 25.05 -14.53
CA HIS A 247 -2.33 23.97 -14.05
C HIS A 247 -1.51 22.79 -13.51
N ALA A 248 -0.40 22.43 -14.17
CA ALA A 248 0.52 21.40 -13.71
C ALA A 248 1.13 21.77 -12.34
N ALA A 249 1.63 23.00 -12.19
CA ALA A 249 2.16 23.48 -10.92
C ALA A 249 1.11 23.47 -9.79
N LYS A 250 -0.13 23.92 -10.08
CA LYS A 250 -1.25 23.81 -9.12
C LYS A 250 -1.52 22.38 -8.71
N LYS A 251 -1.55 21.45 -9.68
CA LYS A 251 -1.77 20.04 -9.41
C LYS A 251 -0.64 19.46 -8.55
N ASN A 252 0.61 19.78 -8.83
CA ASN A 252 1.75 19.30 -8.06
C ASN A 252 1.68 19.76 -6.59
N VAL A 253 1.38 21.04 -6.34
CA VAL A 253 1.20 21.54 -4.96
C VAL A 253 0.05 20.85 -4.25
N HIS A 254 -1.07 20.63 -4.94
CA HIS A 254 -2.18 19.87 -4.38
C HIS A 254 -1.81 18.42 -4.08
N SER A 255 -1.06 17.76 -4.97
CA SER A 255 -0.53 16.41 -4.75
C SER A 255 0.39 16.35 -3.54
N LEU A 256 1.27 17.34 -3.34
CA LEU A 256 2.13 17.43 -2.16
C LEU A 256 1.32 17.56 -0.87
N ALA A 257 0.25 18.36 -0.87
CA ALA A 257 -0.65 18.47 0.28
C ALA A 257 -1.33 17.13 0.61
N ASN A 258 -1.84 16.44 -0.42
CA ASN A 258 -2.46 15.12 -0.22
C ASN A 258 -1.44 14.07 0.24
N LEU A 259 -0.19 14.14 -0.22
CA LEU A 259 0.88 13.24 0.24
C LEU A 259 1.19 13.45 1.72
N LEU A 260 1.13 14.68 2.24
CA LEU A 260 1.27 14.95 3.67
C LEU A 260 0.15 14.28 4.49
N GLU A 261 -1.10 14.32 4.01
CA GLU A 261 -2.21 13.60 4.65
C GLU A 261 -2.00 12.08 4.64
N VAL A 262 -1.45 11.53 3.56
CA VAL A 262 -1.12 10.11 3.46
C VAL A 262 -0.03 9.74 4.45
N ILE A 263 1.03 10.56 4.58
CA ILE A 263 2.11 10.35 5.55
C ILE A 263 1.57 10.35 6.98
N ASP A 264 0.67 11.28 7.29
CA ASP A 264 0.05 11.37 8.62
C ASP A 264 -0.76 10.11 8.94
N ARG A 265 -1.61 9.68 8.01
CA ARG A 265 -2.38 8.44 8.17
C ARG A 265 -1.47 7.22 8.34
N THR A 266 -0.42 7.08 7.51
CA THR A 266 0.51 5.96 7.63
C THR A 266 1.30 6.02 8.94
N SER A 267 1.62 7.22 9.44
CA SER A 267 2.27 7.38 10.74
C SER A 267 1.36 6.94 11.89
N ASP A 268 0.08 7.31 11.85
CA ASP A 268 -0.91 6.89 12.85
C ASP A 268 -1.13 5.37 12.83
N GLU A 269 -1.20 4.78 11.63
CA GLU A 269 -1.29 3.33 11.43
C GLU A 269 -0.06 2.61 11.98
N ALA A 270 1.15 3.07 11.64
CA ALA A 270 2.41 2.49 12.12
C ALA A 270 2.56 2.61 13.64
N LYS A 271 2.13 3.73 14.22
CA LYS A 271 2.18 3.95 15.67
C LYS A 271 1.23 3.02 16.39
N LYS A 272 -0.03 2.95 15.94
CA LYS A 272 -1.03 2.04 16.50
C LYS A 272 -0.58 0.59 16.40
N ALA A 273 -0.07 0.18 15.23
CA ALA A 273 0.47 -1.16 15.04
C ALA A 273 1.64 -1.46 15.99
N GLY A 274 2.55 -0.50 16.18
CA GLY A 274 3.65 -0.63 17.15
C GLY A 274 3.18 -0.79 18.59
N GLU A 275 2.16 -0.03 19.00
CA GLU A 275 1.53 -0.15 20.33
C GLU A 275 0.86 -1.53 20.50
N ASP A 276 0.10 -1.98 19.50
CA ASP A 276 -0.57 -3.28 19.50
C ASP A 276 0.46 -4.44 19.52
N VAL A 277 1.58 -4.33 18.80
CA VAL A 277 2.71 -5.27 18.86
C VAL A 277 3.31 -5.32 20.27
N ALA A 278 3.61 -4.17 20.85
CA ALA A 278 4.22 -4.08 22.18
C ALA A 278 3.30 -4.61 23.29
N GLU A 279 1.98 -4.44 23.15
CA GLU A 279 0.99 -5.00 24.07
C GLU A 279 0.86 -6.52 23.90
N SER A 280 0.67 -6.99 22.66
CA SER A 280 0.35 -8.39 22.37
C SER A 280 1.52 -9.33 22.64
N THR A 281 2.75 -8.92 22.32
CA THR A 281 3.94 -9.77 22.47
C THR A 281 4.33 -10.02 23.93
N LYS A 282 3.94 -9.13 24.86
CA LYS A 282 4.09 -9.38 26.31
C LYS A 282 3.34 -10.63 26.76
N THR A 283 2.26 -10.99 26.05
CA THR A 283 1.45 -12.16 26.39
C THR A 283 2.11 -13.48 25.97
N LEU A 284 3.09 -13.44 25.05
CA LEU A 284 3.77 -14.62 24.51
C LEU A 284 4.80 -15.21 25.47
N LYS A 285 5.34 -14.40 26.39
CA LYS A 285 6.39 -14.84 27.31
C LYS A 285 5.88 -15.98 28.21
N THR A 286 6.57 -17.11 28.15
CA THR A 286 6.30 -18.32 28.95
C THR A 286 7.48 -18.68 29.86
#